data_AF-A0A553K4K9-F1
#
_entry.id   AF-A0A553K4K9-F1
#
_cell.length_a   1.000
_cell.length_b   1.000
_cell.length_c   1.000
_cell.angle_alpha   90.00
_cell.angle_beta   90.00
_cell.angle_gamma   90.00
#
_symmetry.space_group_name_H-M   'P 1'
#
loop_
_entity.id
_entity.type
_entity.pdbx_description
1 polymer ?
#
loop_
_entity_poly.entity_id
_entity_poly.type
_entity_poly.pdbx_seq_one_letter_code
_entity_poly.pdbx_strand_id
1 'polypeptide(L)'
;MMEAIVPVGAGNHFGLPRVVTGGAGYLFGQLSCRGCAEPWRTRYGRAARNRNENMANNSGLSKRAALRQQQELEERRKRNSRILGFSLGGIGLVVIVILAIVIVQTLGQNREQTASQQTPPNATEGFGIEIVSQDAEPAEDAPHVVVYEDFQCPACAAREEAYGPAFHELIDRGEITLEIRYATFMEINAMNDSSTNSSMAAAAADAVGKFREYHSHVYSQQSSNGAGYSDQQLRVDFPAAVGIEGEDLTKFQELYDSKAFAEFVKNSNEMFNEEQIGSTPTYLVGDQRLEFFDQDTQEVLIQPTPDDILRAIEETIG
;
A
#
# COMPACT_ATOMS: atom_id res chain seq x y z
N MET A 1 9.14 43.77 -46.65
CA MET A 1 10.35 44.50 -46.20
C MET A 1 10.45 44.24 -44.70
N MET A 2 11.25 43.24 -44.30
CA MET A 2 12.62 43.41 -43.73
C MET A 2 12.53 43.81 -42.24
N GLU A 3 13.12 43.16 -41.23
CA GLU A 3 14.04 42.01 -41.00
C GLU A 3 13.82 41.61 -39.52
N ALA A 4 13.75 40.33 -39.14
CA ALA A 4 14.83 39.49 -38.58
C ALA A 4 15.83 40.20 -37.62
N ILE A 5 16.05 39.62 -36.43
CA ILE A 5 17.38 39.25 -35.86
C ILE A 5 17.19 38.57 -34.48
N VAL A 6 17.75 37.36 -34.37
CA VAL A 6 18.15 36.63 -33.14
C VAL A 6 19.68 36.75 -33.04
N PRO A 7 20.29 36.80 -31.83
CA PRO A 7 21.24 35.73 -31.43
C PRO A 7 21.10 35.32 -29.94
N VAL A 8 21.12 34.03 -29.59
CA VAL A 8 22.27 33.16 -29.25
C VAL A 8 23.05 33.56 -27.98
N GLY A 9 23.15 32.63 -27.00
CA GLY A 9 24.45 32.39 -26.33
C GLY A 9 24.47 31.99 -24.85
N ALA A 10 24.88 30.73 -24.63
CA ALA A 10 25.83 30.25 -23.59
C ALA A 10 25.36 29.96 -22.15
N GLY A 11 25.68 28.74 -21.72
CA GLY A 11 25.41 28.16 -20.40
C GLY A 11 26.46 28.42 -19.33
N ASN A 12 26.26 27.78 -18.17
CA ASN A 12 27.30 27.48 -17.19
C ASN A 12 26.84 26.41 -16.17
N HIS A 13 27.37 25.19 -16.37
CA HIS A 13 28.12 24.35 -15.42
C HIS A 13 28.04 24.50 -13.88
N PHE A 14 27.90 23.31 -13.26
CA PHE A 14 28.57 22.75 -12.07
C PHE A 14 28.15 23.18 -10.64
N GLY A 15 27.80 22.16 -9.83
CA GLY A 15 27.85 22.24 -8.36
C GLY A 15 27.21 21.08 -7.60
N LEU A 16 27.85 19.90 -7.55
CA LEU A 16 27.54 18.84 -6.57
C LEU A 16 28.22 19.17 -5.22
N PRO A 17 27.60 18.89 -4.06
CA PRO A 17 28.31 18.94 -2.78
C PRO A 17 29.04 17.62 -2.45
N ARG A 18 30.30 17.79 -2.03
CA ARG A 18 31.20 16.76 -1.47
C ARG A 18 30.71 16.28 -0.11
N VAL A 19 30.66 14.96 0.08
CA VAL A 19 30.61 14.32 1.41
C VAL A 19 32.04 14.27 1.98
N VAL A 20 32.19 14.81 3.19
CA VAL A 20 33.44 14.85 3.96
C VAL A 20 33.60 13.55 4.76
N THR A 21 34.74 12.91 4.60
CA THR A 21 35.23 11.81 5.43
C THR A 21 35.86 12.34 6.72
N GLY A 22 35.54 11.72 7.86
CA GLY A 22 36.18 12.00 9.15
C GLY A 22 36.49 10.70 9.88
N GLY A 23 37.78 10.42 10.07
CA GLY A 23 38.30 9.33 10.90
C GLY A 23 39.31 9.84 11.93
N ALA A 24 39.76 8.91 12.78
CA ALA A 24 40.68 9.03 13.93
C ALA A 24 40.00 9.48 15.24
N GLY A 25 40.28 8.94 16.43
CA GLY A 25 41.31 7.99 16.88
C GLY A 25 41.75 8.36 18.31
N TYR A 26 42.04 7.35 19.14
CA TYR A 26 42.79 7.37 20.42
C TYR A 26 42.17 8.01 21.68
N LEU A 27 42.15 7.28 22.81
CA LEU A 27 43.18 7.38 23.87
C LEU A 27 42.92 6.42 25.06
N PHE A 28 44.03 5.88 25.56
CA PHE A 28 44.20 5.08 26.78
C PHE A 28 43.93 5.89 28.06
N GLY A 29 43.61 5.20 29.16
CA GLY A 29 43.73 5.78 30.51
C GLY A 29 43.29 4.87 31.65
N GLN A 30 44.26 4.22 32.30
CA GLN A 30 44.14 3.48 33.57
C GLN A 30 43.65 4.39 34.72
N LEU A 31 43.10 3.83 35.80
CA LEU A 31 43.67 3.98 37.16
C LEU A 31 42.98 3.11 38.21
N SER A 32 43.81 2.50 39.05
CA SER A 32 43.50 1.65 40.20
C SER A 32 43.28 2.47 41.49
N CYS A 33 42.54 1.92 42.46
CA CYS A 33 42.72 2.15 43.91
C CYS A 33 42.20 0.89 44.65
N ARG A 34 43.01 0.10 45.39
CA ARG A 34 43.75 0.33 46.67
C ARG A 34 42.85 0.48 47.90
N GLY A 35 43.12 -0.36 48.92
CA GLY A 35 42.87 -0.08 50.34
C GLY A 35 41.89 -1.05 51.00
N CYS A 36 42.31 -2.17 51.60
CA CYS A 36 42.96 -2.35 52.92
C CYS A 36 41.99 -2.33 54.12
N ALA A 37 41.97 -3.41 54.91
CA ALA A 37 42.03 -3.37 56.39
C ALA A 37 42.05 -4.78 57.03
N GLU A 38 43.18 -5.12 57.64
CA GLU A 38 43.41 -6.06 58.77
C GLU A 38 42.75 -5.49 60.08
N PRO A 39 42.84 -6.04 61.34
CA PRO A 39 43.81 -6.97 61.98
C PRO A 39 43.16 -7.98 62.99
N TRP A 40 43.86 -8.94 63.64
CA TRP A 40 44.47 -8.84 64.99
C TRP A 40 45.28 -10.10 65.40
N ARG A 41 46.59 -9.89 65.57
CA ARG A 41 47.58 -10.31 66.60
C ARG A 41 47.45 -11.58 67.51
N THR A 42 48.54 -12.39 67.44
CA THR A 42 49.43 -12.94 68.52
C THR A 42 48.90 -14.02 69.49
N ARG A 43 49.65 -15.02 70.03
CA ARG A 43 51.09 -15.23 70.29
C ARG A 43 51.38 -16.69 70.74
N TYR A 44 52.60 -17.19 70.44
CA TYR A 44 53.43 -18.27 71.08
C TYR A 44 52.81 -19.66 71.38
N GLY A 45 53.47 -20.81 71.17
CA GLY A 45 54.83 -21.16 70.73
C GLY A 45 55.11 -22.64 71.10
N ARG A 46 56.25 -23.17 70.61
CA ARG A 46 57.12 -24.22 71.19
C ARG A 46 57.41 -25.45 70.28
N ALA A 47 58.71 -25.58 70.00
CA ALA A 47 59.55 -26.78 69.85
C ALA A 47 59.34 -27.77 68.69
N ALA A 48 60.29 -27.68 67.75
CA ALA A 48 61.26 -28.71 67.37
C ALA A 48 60.78 -30.17 67.18
N ARG A 49 60.95 -30.67 65.95
CA ARG A 49 61.64 -31.95 65.70
C ARG A 49 62.04 -32.11 64.24
N ASN A 50 63.29 -32.56 64.06
CA ASN A 50 63.94 -32.99 62.84
C ASN A 50 63.09 -33.94 61.98
N ARG A 51 63.18 -33.83 60.65
CA ARG A 51 63.73 -34.92 59.81
C ARG A 51 63.90 -34.54 58.34
N ASN A 52 64.98 -35.09 57.81
CA ASN A 52 65.48 -35.13 56.45
C ASN A 52 64.45 -35.32 55.33
N GLU A 53 64.81 -34.70 54.18
CA GLU A 53 64.81 -35.26 52.82
C GLU A 53 63.59 -36.06 52.35
N ASN A 54 62.96 -35.58 51.28
CA ASN A 54 62.77 -36.38 50.06
C ASN A 54 62.30 -35.49 48.89
N MET A 55 63.24 -35.19 47.98
CA MET A 55 62.91 -34.91 46.59
C MET A 55 62.26 -36.16 45.99
N ALA A 56 60.94 -36.15 45.83
CA ALA A 56 60.27 -37.10 44.96
C ALA A 56 58.92 -36.55 44.44
N ASN A 57 58.83 -36.52 43.11
CA ASN A 57 57.63 -36.70 42.29
C ASN A 57 56.79 -35.46 41.88
N ASN A 58 57.34 -34.67 40.94
CA ASN A 58 56.63 -33.64 40.16
C ASN A 58 55.86 -34.19 38.93
N SER A 59 55.56 -35.50 38.90
CA SER A 59 54.91 -36.17 37.76
C SER A 59 53.37 -36.19 37.82
N GLY A 60 52.79 -35.97 39.01
CA GLY A 60 51.33 -35.98 39.21
C GLY A 60 50.63 -34.64 38.92
N LEU A 61 51.35 -33.51 39.04
CA LEU A 61 50.81 -32.18 38.78
C LEU A 61 50.72 -31.87 37.29
N SER A 62 51.71 -32.27 36.47
CA SER A 62 51.68 -32.03 35.02
C SER A 62 50.62 -32.87 34.29
N LYS A 63 50.37 -34.10 34.76
CA LYS A 63 49.35 -35.00 34.19
C LYS A 63 47.92 -34.49 34.43
N ARG A 64 47.67 -33.90 35.60
CA ARG A 64 46.37 -33.28 35.95
C ARG A 64 46.14 -31.96 35.19
N ALA A 65 47.20 -31.17 34.97
CA ALA A 65 47.12 -29.96 34.17
C ALA A 65 46.86 -30.27 32.68
N ALA A 66 47.53 -31.28 32.12
CA ALA A 66 47.34 -31.73 30.74
C ALA A 66 45.93 -32.30 30.50
N LEU A 67 45.35 -33.02 31.46
CA LEU A 67 43.97 -33.52 31.38
C LEU A 67 42.93 -32.40 31.38
N ARG A 68 43.11 -31.36 32.21
CA ARG A 68 42.20 -30.19 32.20
C ARG A 68 42.29 -29.42 30.88
N GLN A 69 43.50 -29.29 30.33
CA GLN A 69 43.70 -28.60 29.06
C GLN A 69 43.08 -29.37 27.87
N GLN A 70 43.10 -30.72 27.89
CA GLN A 70 42.38 -31.55 26.93
C GLN A 70 40.86 -31.44 27.09
N GLN A 71 40.35 -31.44 28.33
CA GLN A 71 38.92 -31.30 28.61
C GLN A 71 38.38 -29.92 28.17
N GLU A 72 39.11 -28.84 28.43
CA GLU A 72 38.73 -27.49 27.98
C GLU A 72 38.68 -27.36 26.46
N LEU A 73 39.59 -28.02 25.72
CA LEU A 73 39.56 -28.03 24.26
C LEU A 73 38.40 -28.86 23.70
N GLU A 74 38.04 -29.97 24.34
CA GLU A 74 36.85 -30.75 23.98
C GLU A 74 35.55 -30.01 24.27
N GLU A 75 35.46 -29.29 25.40
CA GLU A 75 34.32 -28.44 25.72
C GLU A 75 34.20 -27.25 24.76
N ARG A 76 35.33 -26.62 24.40
CA ARG A 76 35.36 -25.57 23.37
C ARG A 76 34.93 -26.09 22.00
N ARG A 77 35.36 -27.31 21.61
CA ARG A 77 34.90 -27.96 20.38
C ARG A 77 33.40 -28.24 20.39
N LYS A 78 32.84 -28.70 21.52
CA LYS A 78 31.39 -28.94 21.68
C LYS A 78 30.56 -27.65 21.69
N ARG A 79 31.10 -26.54 22.22
CA ARG A 79 30.44 -25.22 22.15
C ARG A 79 30.50 -24.63 20.74
N ASN A 80 31.64 -24.69 20.08
CA ASN A 80 31.79 -24.19 18.71
C ASN A 80 31.00 -25.02 17.68
N SER A 81 30.88 -26.34 17.85
CA SER A 81 30.08 -27.17 16.93
C SER A 81 28.57 -26.92 17.04
N ARG A 82 28.07 -26.53 18.23
CA ARG A 82 26.67 -26.11 18.40
C ARG A 82 26.41 -24.75 17.77
N ILE A 83 27.30 -23.77 17.95
CA ILE A 83 27.14 -22.41 17.41
C ILE A 83 27.26 -22.38 15.87
N LEU A 84 28.11 -23.23 15.27
CA LEU A 84 28.27 -23.34 13.82
C LEU A 84 27.06 -24.01 13.12
N GLY A 85 26.29 -24.84 13.83
CA GLY A 85 25.06 -25.43 13.30
C GLY A 85 23.89 -24.43 13.23
N PHE A 86 23.83 -23.48 14.17
CA PHE A 86 22.76 -22.47 14.22
C PHE A 86 22.97 -21.32 13.21
N SER A 87 24.22 -20.97 12.85
CA SER A 87 24.49 -19.90 11.88
C SER A 87 24.18 -20.31 10.43
N LEU A 88 24.42 -21.56 10.05
CA LEU A 88 24.07 -22.07 8.71
C LEU A 88 22.58 -22.41 8.59
N GLY A 89 21.95 -22.92 9.66
CA GLY A 89 20.51 -23.19 9.70
C GLY A 89 19.65 -21.94 9.70
N GLY A 90 20.04 -20.90 10.45
CA GLY A 90 19.30 -19.63 10.52
C GLY A 90 19.36 -18.83 9.21
N ILE A 91 20.54 -18.75 8.57
CA ILE A 91 20.69 -18.08 7.28
C ILE A 91 19.94 -18.85 6.19
N GLY A 92 20.01 -20.19 6.19
CA GLY A 92 19.25 -21.02 5.27
C GLY A 92 17.74 -20.79 5.39
N LEU A 93 17.22 -20.72 6.62
CA LEU A 93 15.79 -20.50 6.87
C LEU A 93 15.34 -19.10 6.46
N VAL A 94 16.14 -18.06 6.74
CA VAL A 94 15.87 -16.69 6.27
C VAL A 94 15.89 -16.61 4.75
N VAL A 95 16.87 -17.23 4.08
CA VAL A 95 16.94 -17.28 2.62
C VAL A 95 15.75 -18.06 2.03
N ILE A 96 15.33 -19.16 2.65
CA ILE A 96 14.14 -19.92 2.25
C ILE A 96 12.86 -19.11 2.45
N VAL A 97 12.74 -18.34 3.53
CA VAL A 97 11.59 -17.46 3.78
C VAL A 97 11.57 -16.31 2.78
N ILE A 98 12.71 -15.68 2.49
CA ILE A 98 12.81 -14.65 1.46
C ILE A 98 12.50 -15.24 0.09
N LEU A 99 13.04 -16.41 -0.25
CA LEU A 99 12.70 -17.11 -1.49
C LEU A 99 11.22 -17.47 -1.52
N ALA A 100 10.62 -17.90 -0.42
CA ALA A 100 9.20 -18.20 -0.35
C ALA A 100 8.35 -16.94 -0.51
N ILE A 101 8.76 -15.81 0.07
CA ILE A 101 8.09 -14.51 -0.12
C ILE A 101 8.23 -14.06 -1.58
N VAL A 102 9.43 -14.13 -2.16
CA VAL A 102 9.68 -13.80 -3.56
C VAL A 102 8.93 -14.76 -4.48
N ILE A 103 8.86 -16.06 -4.16
CA ILE A 103 8.09 -17.05 -4.90
C ILE A 103 6.58 -16.81 -4.74
N VAL A 104 6.09 -16.40 -3.57
CA VAL A 104 4.67 -16.05 -3.38
C VAL A 104 4.33 -14.72 -4.07
N GLN A 105 5.24 -13.76 -4.11
CA GLN A 105 5.07 -12.50 -4.85
C GLN A 105 5.16 -12.75 -6.36
N THR A 106 6.12 -13.54 -6.84
CA THR A 106 6.30 -13.85 -8.26
C THR A 106 5.30 -14.88 -8.78
N LEU A 107 4.92 -15.90 -8.00
CA LEU A 107 3.81 -16.80 -8.35
C LEU A 107 2.45 -16.14 -8.09
N GLY A 108 2.35 -15.18 -7.18
CA GLY A 108 1.16 -14.32 -7.05
C GLY A 108 0.97 -13.45 -8.29
N GLN A 109 2.06 -12.90 -8.83
CA GLN A 109 2.08 -12.17 -10.11
C GLN A 109 1.91 -13.09 -11.34
N ASN A 110 2.41 -14.33 -11.29
CA ASN A 110 2.32 -15.29 -12.42
C ASN A 110 1.15 -16.28 -12.33
N ARG A 111 0.25 -16.11 -11.35
CA ARG A 111 -1.02 -16.84 -11.25
C ARG A 111 -2.19 -15.93 -11.60
N GLU A 112 -1.93 -14.85 -12.31
CA GLU A 112 -2.87 -14.44 -13.36
C GLU A 112 -2.85 -15.58 -14.39
N GLN A 113 -3.86 -16.45 -14.32
CA GLN A 113 -4.35 -17.03 -15.56
C GLN A 113 -4.41 -15.89 -16.56
N THR A 114 -3.85 -16.08 -17.75
CA THR A 114 -3.86 -15.12 -18.84
C THR A 114 -5.31 -14.92 -19.31
N ALA A 115 -6.15 -14.37 -18.45
CA ALA A 115 -7.39 -13.75 -18.81
C ALA A 115 -6.98 -12.61 -19.74
N SER A 116 -7.57 -12.57 -20.93
CA SER A 116 -7.46 -11.40 -21.78
C SER A 116 -7.97 -10.22 -20.96
N GLN A 117 -7.06 -9.32 -20.58
CA GLN A 117 -7.43 -8.05 -19.97
C GLN A 117 -8.27 -7.29 -21.00
N GLN A 118 -9.38 -6.75 -20.54
CA GLN A 118 -10.36 -6.03 -21.34
C GLN A 118 -10.49 -4.60 -20.82
N THR A 119 -10.98 -3.74 -21.71
CA THR A 119 -11.38 -2.37 -21.39
C THR A 119 -12.91 -2.30 -21.42
N PRO A 120 -13.56 -1.70 -20.43
CA PRO A 120 -15.02 -1.51 -20.44
C PRO A 120 -15.48 -0.75 -21.70
N PRO A 121 -16.67 -1.01 -22.25
CA PRO A 121 -17.16 -0.33 -23.45
C PRO A 121 -17.17 1.20 -23.36
N ASN A 122 -17.49 1.76 -22.18
CA ASN A 122 -17.58 3.20 -21.97
C ASN A 122 -16.35 3.76 -21.24
N ALA A 123 -15.19 3.12 -21.43
CA ALA A 123 -13.95 3.58 -20.84
C ALA A 123 -13.41 4.85 -21.50
N THR A 124 -12.86 5.75 -20.67
CA THR A 124 -12.15 6.96 -21.11
C THR A 124 -10.64 6.74 -21.19
N GLU A 125 -9.92 7.75 -21.69
CA GLU A 125 -8.45 7.80 -21.63
C GLU A 125 -7.91 7.86 -20.19
N GLY A 126 -8.71 8.37 -19.24
CA GLY A 126 -8.37 8.47 -17.82
C GLY A 126 -8.57 7.19 -17.02
N PHE A 127 -8.87 6.07 -17.69
CA PHE A 127 -9.22 4.79 -17.07
C PHE A 127 -10.45 4.89 -16.14
N GLY A 128 -11.38 5.79 -16.44
CA GLY A 128 -12.70 5.82 -15.83
C GLY A 128 -13.76 5.28 -16.79
N ILE A 129 -14.99 5.16 -16.28
CA ILE A 129 -16.16 4.74 -17.05
C ILE A 129 -17.14 5.91 -17.09
N GLU A 130 -17.54 6.32 -18.28
CA GLU A 130 -18.59 7.33 -18.46
C GLU A 130 -19.95 6.73 -18.12
N ILE A 131 -20.73 7.45 -17.31
CA ILE A 131 -22.14 7.15 -17.11
C ILE A 131 -22.90 7.62 -18.35
N VAL A 132 -23.31 6.67 -19.19
CA VAL A 132 -24.05 6.96 -20.41
C VAL A 132 -25.49 7.36 -20.09
N SER A 133 -25.99 8.36 -20.81
CA SER A 133 -27.38 8.82 -20.77
C SER A 133 -28.36 7.76 -21.28
N GLN A 134 -29.56 7.73 -20.70
CA GLN A 134 -30.64 6.86 -21.20
C GLN A 134 -31.56 7.59 -22.21
N ASP A 135 -31.49 8.92 -22.28
CA ASP A 135 -32.47 9.77 -22.96
C ASP A 135 -31.88 10.66 -24.06
N ALA A 136 -30.67 11.19 -23.88
CA ALA A 136 -30.07 12.18 -24.77
C ALA A 136 -28.55 12.05 -24.87
N GLU A 137 -28.01 12.26 -26.07
CA GLU A 137 -26.56 12.43 -26.24
C GLU A 137 -26.10 13.73 -25.57
N PRO A 138 -24.87 13.78 -25.01
CA PRO A 138 -24.30 15.02 -24.47
C PRO A 138 -24.24 16.13 -25.52
N ALA A 139 -24.44 17.37 -25.10
CA ALA A 139 -24.16 18.54 -25.93
C ALA A 139 -22.68 18.57 -26.34
N GLU A 140 -22.36 19.16 -27.50
CA GLU A 140 -20.99 19.22 -28.03
C GLU A 140 -20.01 19.93 -27.07
N ASP A 141 -20.52 20.88 -26.29
CA ASP A 141 -19.82 21.67 -25.30
C ASP A 141 -20.16 21.30 -23.84
N ALA A 142 -20.82 20.15 -23.62
CA ALA A 142 -21.14 19.66 -22.28
C ALA A 142 -19.87 19.55 -21.43
N PRO A 143 -19.79 20.19 -20.25
CA PRO A 143 -18.64 20.08 -19.36
C PRO A 143 -18.39 18.63 -18.95
N HIS A 144 -17.11 18.25 -18.92
CA HIS A 144 -16.68 16.93 -18.49
C HIS A 144 -16.35 16.93 -16.99
N VAL A 145 -17.14 16.18 -16.23
CA VAL A 145 -16.98 16.02 -14.79
C VAL A 145 -16.32 14.66 -14.52
N VAL A 146 -15.20 14.67 -13.79
CA VAL A 146 -14.52 13.44 -13.36
C VAL A 146 -14.73 13.25 -11.87
N VAL A 147 -15.12 12.04 -11.47
CA VAL A 147 -15.28 11.66 -10.06
C VAL A 147 -14.29 10.57 -9.71
N TYR A 148 -13.41 10.85 -8.77
CA TYR A 148 -12.62 9.82 -8.11
C TYR A 148 -13.36 9.31 -6.88
N GLU A 149 -13.57 8.00 -6.82
CA GLU A 149 -14.32 7.35 -5.76
C GLU A 149 -13.81 5.94 -5.42
N ASP A 150 -14.25 5.43 -4.27
CA ASP A 150 -13.94 4.10 -3.75
C ASP A 150 -15.24 3.49 -3.20
N PHE A 151 -15.65 2.31 -3.68
CA PHE A 151 -16.87 1.63 -3.24
C PHE A 151 -16.91 1.28 -1.73
N GLN A 152 -15.75 1.30 -1.04
CA GLN A 152 -15.66 1.14 0.41
C GLN A 152 -15.68 2.47 1.18
N CYS A 153 -15.64 3.62 0.51
CA CYS A 153 -15.59 4.93 1.16
C CYS A 153 -17.00 5.37 1.62
N PRO A 154 -17.21 5.61 2.93
CA PRO A 154 -18.49 6.09 3.45
C PRO A 154 -18.87 7.49 2.95
N ALA A 155 -17.88 8.35 2.70
CA ALA A 155 -18.13 9.67 2.13
C ALA A 155 -18.58 9.58 0.66
N CYS A 156 -18.10 8.58 -0.10
CA CYS A 156 -18.58 8.33 -1.46
C CYS A 156 -20.03 7.86 -1.44
N ALA A 157 -20.38 6.89 -0.57
CA ALA A 157 -21.75 6.42 -0.42
C ALA A 157 -22.73 7.55 -0.04
N ALA A 158 -22.36 8.37 0.94
CA ALA A 158 -23.19 9.51 1.36
C ALA A 158 -23.33 10.58 0.27
N ARG A 159 -22.28 10.77 -0.55
CA ARG A 159 -22.32 11.72 -1.67
C ARG A 159 -23.19 11.20 -2.80
N GLU A 160 -23.07 9.92 -3.15
CA GLU A 160 -23.90 9.26 -4.17
C GLU A 160 -25.38 9.31 -3.78
N GLU A 161 -25.71 9.00 -2.52
CA GLU A 161 -27.09 9.10 -2.02
C GLU A 161 -27.66 10.52 -2.14
N ALA A 162 -26.85 11.54 -1.83
CA ALA A 162 -27.32 12.92 -1.82
C ALA A 162 -27.33 13.58 -3.20
N TYR A 163 -26.31 13.35 -4.05
CA TYR A 163 -26.08 14.10 -5.29
C TYR A 163 -26.24 13.25 -6.57
N GLY A 164 -26.14 11.92 -6.47
CA GLY A 164 -26.23 11.00 -7.62
C GLY A 164 -27.48 11.24 -8.48
N PRO A 165 -28.70 11.37 -7.90
CA PRO A 165 -29.90 11.66 -8.68
C PRO A 165 -29.83 12.96 -9.50
N ALA A 166 -29.22 14.02 -8.94
CA ALA A 166 -29.09 15.30 -9.63
C ALA A 166 -28.05 15.23 -10.77
N PHE A 167 -26.95 14.52 -10.56
CA PHE A 167 -25.98 14.24 -11.63
C PHE A 167 -26.60 13.39 -12.75
N HIS A 168 -27.38 12.35 -12.41
CA HIS A 168 -28.08 11.54 -13.41
C HIS A 168 -29.04 12.39 -14.24
N GLU A 169 -29.81 13.29 -13.61
CA GLU A 169 -30.67 14.21 -14.36
C GLU A 169 -29.86 15.09 -15.32
N LEU A 170 -28.72 15.66 -14.90
CA LEU A 170 -27.86 16.46 -15.77
C LEU A 170 -27.32 15.67 -16.97
N ILE A 171 -26.92 14.41 -16.74
CA ILE A 171 -26.47 13.50 -17.81
C ILE A 171 -27.63 13.20 -18.77
N ASP A 172 -28.82 12.93 -18.25
CA ASP A 172 -30.00 12.61 -19.05
C ASP A 172 -30.52 13.84 -19.83
N ARG A 173 -30.27 15.06 -19.33
CA ARG A 173 -30.46 16.31 -20.07
C ARG A 173 -29.36 16.59 -21.11
N GLY A 174 -28.29 15.81 -21.11
CA GLY A 174 -27.11 16.01 -21.98
C GLY A 174 -26.30 17.26 -21.62
N GLU A 175 -26.45 17.80 -20.42
CA GLU A 175 -25.81 19.05 -19.99
C GLU A 175 -24.40 18.84 -19.46
N ILE A 176 -24.06 17.63 -19.03
CA ILE A 176 -22.70 17.25 -18.61
C ILE A 176 -22.35 15.86 -19.15
N THR A 177 -21.07 15.54 -19.15
CA THR A 177 -20.59 14.15 -19.09
C THR A 177 -20.03 13.87 -17.71
N LEU A 178 -20.20 12.63 -17.21
CA LEU A 178 -19.71 12.23 -15.90
C LEU A 178 -18.90 10.93 -16.02
N GLU A 179 -17.61 11.02 -15.72
CA GLU A 179 -16.67 9.91 -15.69
C GLU A 179 -16.43 9.47 -14.25
N ILE A 180 -16.55 8.17 -13.98
CA ILE A 180 -16.19 7.55 -12.70
C ILE A 180 -14.80 6.91 -12.79
N ARG A 181 -13.86 7.38 -11.98
CA ARG A 181 -12.51 6.80 -11.79
C ARG A 181 -12.36 6.19 -10.41
N TYR A 182 -11.66 5.06 -10.33
CA TYR A 182 -11.53 4.28 -9.11
C TYR A 182 -10.25 4.58 -8.37
N ALA A 183 -10.36 4.80 -7.06
CA ALA A 183 -9.25 4.77 -6.12
C ALA A 183 -9.48 3.56 -5.20
N THR A 184 -8.59 2.56 -5.21
CA THR A 184 -8.77 1.30 -4.46
C THR A 184 -7.93 1.24 -3.18
N PHE A 185 -7.47 2.39 -2.67
CA PHE A 185 -6.51 2.47 -1.58
C PHE A 185 -7.03 2.02 -0.21
N MET A 186 -8.35 1.96 0.00
CA MET A 186 -8.92 1.58 1.31
C MET A 186 -8.70 0.10 1.66
N GLU A 187 -8.43 -0.73 0.66
CA GLU A 187 -8.17 -2.17 0.80
C GLU A 187 -6.98 -2.47 1.73
N ILE A 188 -5.96 -1.60 1.75
CA ILE A 188 -4.77 -1.71 2.61
C ILE A 188 -5.14 -1.67 4.10
N ASN A 189 -6.04 -0.76 4.46
CA ASN A 189 -6.45 -0.57 5.86
C ASN A 189 -7.53 -1.56 6.27
N ALA A 190 -8.40 -1.96 5.33
CA ALA A 190 -9.49 -2.90 5.56
C ALA A 190 -9.03 -4.37 5.58
N MET A 191 -7.83 -4.68 5.09
CA MET A 191 -7.31 -6.05 4.95
C MET A 191 -8.24 -6.96 4.13
N ASN A 192 -8.90 -6.39 3.13
CA ASN A 192 -9.73 -7.08 2.14
C ASN A 192 -9.38 -6.55 0.73
N ASP A 193 -10.09 -7.00 -0.29
CA ASP A 193 -9.94 -6.62 -1.71
C ASP A 193 -11.24 -6.02 -2.28
N SER A 194 -12.10 -5.51 -1.39
CA SER A 194 -13.47 -5.17 -1.74
C SER A 194 -13.57 -3.95 -2.66
N SER A 195 -12.70 -2.93 -2.52
CA SER A 195 -12.65 -1.80 -3.45
C SER A 195 -12.38 -2.30 -4.87
N THR A 196 -11.30 -3.06 -5.05
CA THR A 196 -10.89 -3.62 -6.34
C THR A 196 -11.96 -4.55 -6.94
N ASN A 197 -12.52 -5.47 -6.15
CA ASN A 197 -13.55 -6.40 -6.64
C ASN A 197 -14.84 -5.66 -7.03
N SER A 198 -15.25 -4.64 -6.27
CA SER A 198 -16.45 -3.85 -6.59
C SER A 198 -16.25 -3.03 -7.87
N SER A 199 -15.08 -2.44 -8.07
CA SER A 199 -14.74 -1.72 -9.30
C SER A 199 -14.71 -2.64 -10.53
N MET A 200 -14.18 -3.87 -10.41
CA MET A 200 -14.26 -4.85 -11.49
C MET A 200 -15.70 -5.30 -11.78
N ALA A 201 -16.52 -5.44 -10.74
CA ALA A 201 -17.94 -5.78 -10.90
C ALA A 201 -18.71 -4.66 -11.60
N ALA A 202 -18.46 -3.40 -11.24
CA ALA A 202 -19.06 -2.26 -11.90
C ALA A 202 -18.61 -2.16 -13.38
N ALA A 203 -17.34 -2.42 -13.68
CA ALA A 203 -16.86 -2.56 -15.06
C ALA A 203 -17.53 -3.71 -15.83
N ALA A 204 -17.82 -4.84 -15.17
CA ALA A 204 -18.60 -5.92 -15.77
C ALA A 204 -20.07 -5.53 -16.01
N ALA A 205 -20.66 -4.70 -15.15
CA ALA A 205 -21.98 -4.12 -15.37
C ALA A 205 -22.00 -3.18 -16.58
N ASP A 206 -20.94 -2.40 -16.79
CA ASP A 206 -20.77 -1.57 -18.00
C ASP A 206 -20.78 -2.42 -19.28
N ALA A 207 -20.09 -3.56 -19.25
CA ALA A 207 -20.06 -4.50 -20.39
C ALA A 207 -21.43 -5.10 -20.78
N VAL A 208 -22.45 -4.94 -19.93
CA VAL A 208 -23.84 -5.32 -20.18
C VAL A 208 -24.81 -4.13 -20.13
N GLY A 209 -24.29 -2.89 -20.19
CA GLY A 209 -25.09 -1.67 -20.26
C GLY A 209 -25.84 -1.31 -18.98
N LYS A 210 -25.33 -1.74 -17.82
CA LYS A 210 -25.96 -1.58 -16.50
C LYS A 210 -25.06 -0.89 -15.47
N PHE A 211 -24.04 -0.16 -15.94
CA PHE A 211 -23.08 0.52 -15.08
C PHE A 211 -23.76 1.45 -14.06
N ARG A 212 -24.60 2.37 -14.54
CA ARG A 212 -25.28 3.37 -13.70
C ARG A 212 -26.06 2.73 -12.56
N GLU A 213 -26.95 1.80 -12.88
CA GLU A 213 -27.81 1.17 -11.87
C GLU A 213 -27.01 0.32 -10.90
N TYR A 214 -26.00 -0.42 -11.40
CA TYR A 214 -25.15 -1.24 -10.57
C TYR A 214 -24.30 -0.39 -9.61
N HIS A 215 -23.70 0.69 -10.09
CA HIS A 215 -22.88 1.63 -9.31
C HIS A 215 -23.68 2.20 -8.12
N SER A 216 -24.84 2.82 -8.36
CA SER A 216 -25.67 3.36 -7.28
C SER A 216 -26.16 2.26 -6.33
N HIS A 217 -26.45 1.06 -6.85
CA HIS A 217 -26.89 -0.04 -6.00
C HIS A 217 -25.78 -0.51 -5.05
N VAL A 218 -24.53 -0.66 -5.51
CA VAL A 218 -23.41 -1.06 -4.65
C VAL A 218 -23.27 -0.09 -3.47
N TYR A 219 -23.28 1.23 -3.72
CA TYR A 219 -23.22 2.22 -2.64
C TYR A 219 -24.41 2.14 -1.68
N SER A 220 -25.62 1.88 -2.18
CA SER A 220 -26.80 1.71 -1.32
C SER A 220 -26.70 0.52 -0.35
N GLN A 221 -25.81 -0.44 -0.64
CA GLN A 221 -25.60 -1.65 0.16
C GLN A 221 -24.36 -1.56 1.05
N GLN A 222 -23.68 -0.42 1.10
CA GLN A 222 -22.44 -0.28 1.86
C GLN A 222 -22.68 -0.51 3.36
N SER A 223 -21.87 -1.38 3.96
CA SER A 223 -21.94 -1.65 5.40
C SER A 223 -21.21 -0.58 6.21
N SER A 224 -21.81 -0.14 7.32
CA SER A 224 -21.24 0.88 8.20
C SER A 224 -20.01 0.41 8.99
N ASN A 225 -19.69 -0.89 8.97
CA ASN A 225 -18.59 -1.49 9.73
C ASN A 225 -17.29 -1.66 8.91
N GLY A 226 -17.29 -1.27 7.63
CA GLY A 226 -16.11 -1.34 6.77
C GLY A 226 -15.74 -2.77 6.33
N ALA A 227 -16.64 -3.74 6.47
CA ALA A 227 -16.37 -5.13 6.10
C ALA A 227 -16.18 -5.33 4.58
N GLY A 228 -16.61 -4.37 3.76
CA GLY A 228 -16.68 -4.51 2.31
C GLY A 228 -17.87 -5.38 1.88
N TYR A 229 -17.78 -5.91 0.66
CA TYR A 229 -18.79 -6.75 0.04
C TYR A 229 -18.23 -8.17 -0.21
N SER A 230 -19.11 -9.16 -0.13
CA SER A 230 -18.77 -10.53 -0.50
C SER A 230 -18.89 -10.76 -2.01
N ASP A 231 -18.17 -11.76 -2.53
CA ASP A 231 -18.34 -12.19 -3.93
C ASP A 231 -19.79 -12.56 -4.25
N GLN A 232 -20.52 -13.18 -3.32
CA GLN A 232 -21.93 -13.50 -3.53
C GLN A 232 -22.76 -12.24 -3.80
N GLN A 233 -22.51 -11.16 -3.04
CA GLN A 233 -23.18 -9.89 -3.24
C GLN A 233 -22.83 -9.27 -4.59
N LEU A 234 -21.53 -9.10 -4.86
CA LEU A 234 -21.05 -8.44 -6.08
C LEU A 234 -21.40 -9.23 -7.36
N ARG A 235 -21.31 -10.56 -7.31
CA ARG A 235 -21.43 -11.45 -8.46
C ARG A 235 -22.86 -11.88 -8.78
N VAL A 236 -23.73 -11.91 -7.77
CA VAL A 236 -25.07 -12.55 -7.88
C VAL A 236 -26.18 -11.65 -7.38
N ASP A 237 -26.10 -11.19 -6.12
CA ASP A 237 -27.24 -10.51 -5.50
C ASP A 237 -27.46 -9.10 -6.07
N PHE A 238 -26.38 -8.33 -6.25
CA PHE A 238 -26.43 -6.96 -6.77
C PHE A 238 -26.78 -6.91 -8.27
N PRO A 239 -26.18 -7.73 -9.15
CA PRO A 239 -26.61 -7.77 -10.55
C PRO A 239 -28.10 -8.10 -10.70
N ALA A 240 -28.59 -9.08 -9.94
CA ALA A 240 -30.00 -9.45 -9.95
C ALA A 240 -30.91 -8.28 -9.47
N ALA A 241 -30.49 -7.56 -8.44
CA ALA A 241 -31.25 -6.42 -7.91
C ALA A 241 -31.42 -5.27 -8.91
N VAL A 242 -30.50 -5.13 -9.87
CA VAL A 242 -30.55 -4.08 -10.92
C VAL A 242 -30.99 -4.62 -12.28
N GLY A 243 -31.49 -5.86 -12.33
CA GLY A 243 -32.06 -6.47 -13.54
C GLY A 243 -31.04 -7.02 -14.54
N ILE A 244 -29.81 -7.30 -14.12
CA ILE A 244 -28.86 -8.09 -14.92
C ILE A 244 -29.26 -9.57 -14.78
N GLU A 245 -29.90 -10.12 -15.81
CA GLU A 245 -30.46 -11.48 -15.83
C GLU A 245 -30.03 -12.25 -17.10
N GLY A 246 -30.33 -13.55 -17.18
CA GLY A 246 -30.18 -14.34 -18.39
C GLY A 246 -28.74 -14.38 -18.97
N GLU A 247 -28.62 -14.08 -20.26
CA GLU A 247 -27.33 -14.05 -20.96
C GLU A 247 -26.43 -12.93 -20.45
N ASP A 248 -26.99 -11.78 -20.07
CA ASP A 248 -26.24 -10.65 -19.50
C ASP A 248 -25.66 -11.01 -18.14
N LEU A 249 -26.42 -11.70 -17.28
CA LEU A 249 -25.89 -12.21 -16.01
C LEU A 249 -24.76 -13.23 -16.22
N THR A 250 -24.90 -14.09 -17.23
CA THR A 250 -23.85 -15.07 -17.56
C THR A 250 -22.57 -14.35 -18.00
N LYS A 251 -22.68 -13.36 -18.88
CA LYS A 251 -21.56 -12.54 -19.35
C LYS A 251 -20.92 -11.73 -18.22
N PHE A 252 -21.73 -11.07 -17.40
CA PHE A 252 -21.28 -10.33 -16.23
C PHE A 252 -20.44 -11.22 -15.31
N GLN A 253 -20.97 -12.41 -14.99
CA GLN A 253 -20.31 -13.36 -14.10
C GLN A 253 -19.00 -13.90 -14.69
N GLU A 254 -18.96 -14.18 -15.98
CA GLU A 254 -17.72 -14.58 -16.66
C GLU A 254 -16.64 -13.50 -16.54
N LEU A 255 -16.99 -12.23 -16.82
CA LEU A 255 -16.08 -11.10 -16.74
C LEU A 255 -15.59 -10.83 -15.31
N TYR A 256 -16.48 -10.95 -14.32
CA TYR A 256 -16.13 -10.84 -12.90
C TYR A 256 -15.19 -11.98 -12.47
N ASP A 257 -15.56 -13.24 -12.76
CA ASP A 257 -14.83 -14.43 -12.34
C ASP A 257 -13.44 -14.50 -12.97
N SER A 258 -13.32 -14.09 -14.24
CA SER A 258 -12.04 -14.04 -14.95
C SER A 258 -11.19 -12.83 -14.57
N LYS A 259 -11.71 -11.91 -13.74
CA LYS A 259 -11.08 -10.62 -13.44
C LYS A 259 -10.69 -9.86 -14.72
N ALA A 260 -11.60 -9.81 -15.70
CA ALA A 260 -11.32 -9.29 -17.04
C ALA A 260 -10.86 -7.82 -17.03
N PHE A 261 -11.25 -7.04 -16.01
CA PHE A 261 -10.98 -5.61 -15.91
C PHE A 261 -9.95 -5.26 -14.82
N ALA A 262 -9.17 -6.23 -14.33
CA ALA A 262 -8.21 -6.00 -13.24
C ALA A 262 -7.16 -4.95 -13.60
N GLU A 263 -6.59 -5.02 -14.81
CA GLU A 263 -5.60 -4.04 -15.29
C GLU A 263 -6.23 -2.65 -15.46
N PHE A 264 -7.45 -2.57 -15.97
CA PHE A 264 -8.19 -1.31 -16.09
C PHE A 264 -8.40 -0.63 -14.73
N VAL A 265 -8.91 -1.36 -13.73
CA VAL A 265 -9.11 -0.83 -12.37
C VAL A 265 -7.79 -0.42 -11.73
N LYS A 266 -6.73 -1.23 -11.91
CA LYS A 266 -5.39 -0.91 -11.44
C LYS A 266 -4.89 0.41 -12.03
N ASN A 267 -5.04 0.61 -13.34
CA ASN A 267 -4.60 1.83 -14.01
C ASN A 267 -5.43 3.05 -13.57
N SER A 268 -6.74 2.88 -13.31
CA SER A 268 -7.58 3.92 -12.71
C SER A 268 -7.04 4.40 -11.35
N ASN A 269 -6.64 3.46 -10.50
CA ASN A 269 -6.02 3.78 -9.22
C ASN A 269 -4.61 4.36 -9.38
N GLU A 270 -3.85 3.96 -10.40
CA GLU A 270 -2.56 4.61 -10.73
C GLU A 270 -2.78 6.06 -11.14
N MET A 271 -3.80 6.37 -11.96
CA MET A 271 -4.18 7.75 -12.31
C MET A 271 -4.51 8.60 -11.08
N PHE A 272 -5.28 8.07 -10.13
CA PHE A 272 -5.54 8.74 -8.85
C PHE A 272 -4.26 9.17 -8.14
N ASN A 273 -3.23 8.30 -8.14
CA ASN A 273 -1.93 8.60 -7.53
C ASN A 273 -1.10 9.58 -8.34
N GLU A 274 -1.08 9.45 -9.68
CA GLU A 274 -0.32 10.30 -10.59
C GLU A 274 -0.84 11.74 -10.61
N GLU A 275 -2.16 11.91 -10.60
CA GLU A 275 -2.84 13.21 -10.48
C GLU A 275 -2.79 13.76 -9.04
N GLN A 276 -2.19 13.03 -8.11
CA GLN A 276 -2.02 13.43 -6.70
C GLN A 276 -3.36 13.74 -6.00
N ILE A 277 -4.41 12.99 -6.35
CA ILE A 277 -5.70 13.11 -5.70
C ILE A 277 -5.57 12.55 -4.28
N GLY A 278 -5.84 13.40 -3.28
CA GLY A 278 -5.55 13.06 -1.88
C GLY A 278 -6.69 12.38 -1.12
N SER A 279 -7.90 12.30 -1.69
CA SER A 279 -9.08 11.76 -0.99
C SER A 279 -10.22 11.40 -1.96
N THR A 280 -11.17 10.61 -1.47
CA THR A 280 -12.44 10.33 -2.14
C THR A 280 -13.63 10.72 -1.24
N PRO A 281 -14.75 11.19 -1.82
CA PRO A 281 -14.91 11.49 -3.24
C PRO A 281 -14.20 12.80 -3.62
N THR A 282 -13.75 12.90 -4.87
CA THR A 282 -13.23 14.14 -5.47
C THR A 282 -13.88 14.34 -6.82
N TYR A 283 -14.50 15.51 -7.03
CA TYR A 283 -15.11 15.89 -8.30
C TYR A 283 -14.25 16.96 -8.96
N LEU A 284 -13.89 16.74 -10.22
CA LEU A 284 -13.09 17.64 -11.02
C LEU A 284 -13.85 18.10 -12.25
N VAL A 285 -13.65 19.35 -12.64
CA VAL A 285 -14.01 19.89 -13.95
C VAL A 285 -12.76 20.54 -14.52
N GLY A 286 -12.16 19.90 -15.52
CA GLY A 286 -10.76 20.17 -15.88
C GLY A 286 -9.83 19.92 -14.69
N ASP A 287 -8.93 20.87 -14.40
CA ASP A 287 -7.99 20.78 -13.26
C ASP A 287 -8.55 21.34 -11.94
N GLN A 288 -9.81 21.76 -11.92
CA GLN A 288 -10.43 22.41 -10.77
C GLN A 288 -11.34 21.46 -10.01
N ARG A 289 -11.34 21.56 -8.68
CA ARG A 289 -12.17 20.73 -7.79
C ARG A 289 -13.49 21.43 -7.48
N LEU A 290 -14.59 20.68 -7.54
CA LEU A 290 -15.87 21.16 -7.02
C LEU A 290 -15.87 21.06 -5.48
N GLU A 291 -16.06 22.21 -4.83
CA GLU A 291 -16.15 22.32 -3.39
C GLU A 291 -17.62 22.33 -2.95
N PHE A 292 -18.10 21.19 -2.46
CA PHE A 292 -19.49 21.06 -2.03
C PHE A 292 -19.77 21.65 -0.64
N PHE A 293 -18.73 21.77 0.18
CA PHE A 293 -18.83 22.30 1.53
C PHE A 293 -17.61 23.15 1.85
N ASP A 294 -17.82 24.18 2.66
CA ASP A 294 -16.73 24.88 3.32
C ASP A 294 -16.19 23.98 4.45
N GLN A 295 -14.89 23.66 4.41
CA GLN A 295 -14.30 22.73 5.38
C GLN A 295 -14.22 23.30 6.81
N ASP A 296 -14.18 24.61 6.96
CA ASP A 296 -14.06 25.29 8.25
C ASP A 296 -15.43 25.50 8.90
N THR A 297 -16.42 25.91 8.12
CA THR A 297 -17.77 26.25 8.61
C THR A 297 -18.77 25.11 8.48
N GLN A 298 -18.45 24.09 7.67
CA GLN A 298 -19.35 23.01 7.26
C GLN A 298 -20.62 23.50 6.52
N GLU A 299 -20.58 24.71 5.97
CA GLU A 299 -21.65 25.25 5.15
C GLU A 299 -21.74 24.51 3.81
N VAL A 300 -22.96 24.19 3.36
CA VAL A 300 -23.21 23.61 2.04
C VAL A 300 -23.06 24.69 0.98
N LEU A 301 -22.07 24.55 0.10
CA LEU A 301 -21.80 25.48 -1.00
C LEU A 301 -22.61 25.12 -2.25
N ILE A 302 -22.76 23.82 -2.53
CA ILE A 302 -23.49 23.31 -3.69
C ILE A 302 -24.65 22.47 -3.16
N GLN A 303 -25.89 22.90 -3.41
CA GLN A 303 -27.06 22.11 -3.03
C GLN A 303 -27.20 20.89 -3.96
N PRO A 304 -27.80 19.78 -3.49
CA PRO A 304 -28.01 18.58 -4.30
C PRO A 304 -29.18 18.74 -5.29
N THR A 305 -29.12 19.78 -6.13
CA THR A 305 -30.08 20.03 -7.21
C THR A 305 -29.32 20.12 -8.54
N PRO A 306 -29.93 19.72 -9.67
CA PRO A 306 -29.30 19.82 -10.98
C PRO A 306 -28.81 21.24 -11.28
N ASP A 307 -29.65 22.24 -11.03
CA ASP A 307 -29.36 23.65 -11.34
C ASP A 307 -28.23 24.22 -10.48
N ASP A 308 -28.15 23.85 -9.20
CA ASP A 308 -27.06 24.30 -8.32
C ASP A 308 -25.72 23.64 -8.67
N ILE A 309 -25.75 22.35 -9.03
CA ILE A 309 -24.55 21.63 -9.49
C ILE A 309 -24.07 22.19 -10.82
N LEU A 310 -24.95 22.36 -11.81
CA LEU A 310 -24.59 22.90 -13.12
C LEU A 310 -23.99 24.29 -13.00
N ARG A 311 -24.62 25.18 -12.21
CA ARG A 311 -24.08 26.51 -11.94
C ARG A 311 -22.67 26.46 -11.35
N ALA A 312 -22.41 25.57 -10.40
CA ALA A 312 -21.09 25.41 -9.81
C ALA A 312 -20.06 24.90 -10.83
N ILE A 313 -20.46 23.99 -11.73
CA ILE A 313 -19.63 23.50 -12.84
C ILE A 313 -19.28 24.66 -13.80
N GLU A 314 -20.28 25.44 -14.22
CA GLU A 314 -20.10 26.58 -15.12
C GLU A 314 -19.19 27.66 -14.51
N GLU A 315 -19.41 28.01 -13.23
CA GLU A 315 -18.56 28.96 -12.50
C GLU A 315 -17.10 28.50 -12.40
N THR A 316 -16.87 27.18 -12.42
CA THR A 316 -15.53 26.58 -12.35
C THR A 316 -14.76 26.70 -13.67
N ILE A 317 -15.45 26.66 -14.82
CA ILE A 317 -14.82 26.68 -16.15
C ILE A 317 -14.67 28.09 -16.75
N GLY A 318 -15.41 29.08 -16.24
CA GLY A 318 -15.21 30.51 -16.54
C GLY A 318 -16.09 31.06 -17.66
#